data_AF-A0A2P6PI56-F1
#
_entry.id   AF-A0A2P6PI56-F1
#
_cell.length_a   1.000
_cell.length_b   1.000
_cell.length_c   1.000
_cell.angle_alpha   90.00
_cell.angle_beta   90.00
_cell.angle_gamma   90.00
#
_symmetry.space_group_name_H-M   'P 1'
#
loop_
_entity.id
_entity.type
_entity.pdbx_description
1 polymer ?
#
loop_
_entity_poly.entity_id
_entity_poly.type
_entity_poly.pdbx_seq_one_letter_code
_entity_poly.pdbx_strand_id
1 'polypeptide(L)'
;MLKLLDVGGSDVRMVGIWGIGGLGKTTIAKAVYNSIAHKFEGCCFLGNVRADSEPYGGLVRLQNNLLYETLGDRKMKMTDADRGIQVIKERLGRKRVLLVLDDVNELNQLDKLAGGLDWFGCGSRIIITTRDKRLLIAHQVYPIYTAKALDKDEARNLLILNAFKDNRNPDECVQFPIDTAVLYTHGLPLAVNILGSLLCGKSIIQWHAALDSYRRFPNSNIQKVLQTSYDALEDPLKEAFLDIACFLKGKYKEYVMQALEALEGSYLNPIDAIEVLEEKALVNTDKFGKILMHDLLEEMGKEIVRKESPEDAGRRSRLWFHEDVCRVLTENTGSNKVKGIRVELPREDEICLSAKCFKKMKNLQLFININASFSGEVNYLPNQLKFLDWPGFPAQSLPSNFNPQKLVELNMPNSRISRLGQGLKVF
;
A
#
# COMPACT_ATOMS: atom_id res chain seq x y z
N MET A 1 5.80 14.73 17.40
CA MET A 1 5.49 15.96 16.64
C MET A 1 5.94 17.25 17.32
N LEU A 2 5.39 17.65 18.48
CA LEU A 2 5.73 18.94 19.11
C LEU A 2 7.24 19.14 19.37
N LYS A 3 7.94 18.08 19.81
CA LYS A 3 9.41 18.10 19.96
C LYS A 3 10.15 18.31 18.63
N LEU A 4 9.67 17.72 17.54
CA LEU A 4 10.27 17.88 16.20
C LEU A 4 10.10 19.30 15.68
N LEU A 5 8.93 19.88 15.97
CA LEU A 5 8.65 21.26 15.61
C LEU A 5 9.44 22.24 16.47
N ASP A 6 9.87 21.90 17.68
CA ASP A 6 10.58 22.81 18.59
C ASP A 6 9.87 24.16 18.71
N VAL A 7 8.65 24.08 19.23
CA VAL A 7 7.76 25.22 19.36
C VAL A 7 8.33 26.18 20.41
N GLY A 8 8.91 27.29 19.94
CA GLY A 8 9.61 28.26 20.79
C GLY A 8 10.98 28.66 20.24
N GLY A 9 11.57 27.84 19.36
CA GLY A 9 12.79 28.19 18.64
C GLY A 9 12.61 29.37 17.70
N SER A 10 13.70 30.09 17.42
CA SER A 10 13.74 31.30 16.57
C SER A 10 13.98 31.00 15.09
N ASP A 11 14.39 29.79 14.74
CA ASP A 11 14.60 29.34 13.37
C ASP A 11 13.28 29.09 12.62
N VAL A 12 13.35 28.80 11.31
CA VAL A 12 12.19 28.33 10.52
C VAL A 12 12.34 26.81 10.34
N ARG A 13 11.25 26.06 10.53
CA ARG A 13 11.27 24.59 10.34
C ARG A 13 10.13 24.09 9.49
N MET A 14 10.46 23.16 8.59
CA MET A 14 9.51 22.34 7.84
C MET A 14 9.59 20.91 8.33
N VAL A 15 8.47 20.33 8.76
CA VAL A 15 8.39 18.94 9.22
C VAL A 15 7.44 18.16 8.31
N GLY A 16 7.90 17.03 7.78
CA GLY A 16 7.08 16.13 6.99
C GLY A 16 6.40 15.09 7.86
N ILE A 17 5.15 14.74 7.56
CA ILE A 17 4.42 13.58 8.09
C ILE A 17 4.15 12.64 6.92
N TRP A 18 4.74 11.45 6.96
CA TRP A 18 4.70 10.48 5.88
C TRP A 18 4.12 9.13 6.33
N GLY A 19 3.48 8.41 5.41
CA GLY A 19 2.94 7.06 5.64
C GLY A 19 1.73 6.74 4.77
N ILE A 20 1.19 5.52 4.90
CA ILE A 20 0.09 5.00 4.09
C ILE A 20 -1.21 5.82 4.23
N GLY A 21 -2.10 5.70 3.24
CA GLY A 21 -3.44 6.27 3.31
C GLY A 21 -4.22 5.73 4.51
N GLY A 22 -4.89 6.60 5.26
CA GLY A 22 -5.72 6.17 6.40
C GLY A 22 -5.01 6.04 7.76
N LEU A 23 -3.68 6.26 7.85
CA LEU A 23 -2.92 6.27 9.12
C LEU A 23 -3.18 7.47 10.05
N GLY A 24 -4.05 8.41 9.66
CA GLY A 24 -4.35 9.57 10.50
C GLY A 24 -3.33 10.71 10.43
N LYS A 25 -2.55 10.82 9.35
CA LYS A 25 -1.62 11.95 9.12
C LYS A 25 -2.30 13.32 9.27
N THR A 26 -3.41 13.52 8.57
CA THR A 26 -4.29 14.70 8.68
C THR A 26 -4.73 14.94 10.12
N THR A 27 -5.15 13.89 10.83
CA THR A 27 -5.59 13.98 12.23
C THR A 27 -4.46 14.42 13.16
N ILE A 28 -3.26 13.86 12.99
CA ILE A 28 -2.07 14.26 13.73
C ILE A 28 -1.73 15.72 13.46
N ALA A 29 -1.70 16.14 12.18
CA ALA A 29 -1.40 17.52 11.80
C ALA A 29 -2.44 18.50 12.38
N LYS A 30 -3.73 18.15 12.32
CA LYS A 30 -4.83 18.96 12.85
C LYS A 30 -4.78 19.07 14.38
N ALA A 31 -4.50 17.98 15.09
CA ALA A 31 -4.37 17.98 16.54
C ALA A 31 -3.20 18.88 16.99
N VAL A 32 -2.05 18.76 16.29
CA VAL A 32 -0.89 19.63 16.52
C VAL A 32 -1.27 21.09 16.25
N TYR A 33 -1.85 21.38 15.08
CA TYR A 33 -2.28 22.73 14.70
C TYR A 33 -3.14 23.39 15.78
N ASN A 34 -4.22 22.72 16.20
CA ASN A 34 -5.13 23.22 17.22
C ASN A 34 -4.42 23.48 18.56
N SER A 35 -3.42 22.68 18.91
CA SER A 35 -2.70 22.80 20.19
C SER A 35 -1.70 23.97 20.24
N ILE A 36 -1.21 24.47 19.11
CA ILE A 36 -0.14 25.48 19.07
C ILE A 36 -0.44 26.71 18.24
N ALA A 37 -1.52 26.75 17.45
CA ALA A 37 -1.86 27.87 16.56
C ALA A 37 -1.88 29.23 17.29
N HIS A 38 -2.37 29.26 18.53
CA HIS A 38 -2.42 30.47 19.38
C HIS A 38 -1.04 31.08 19.71
N LYS A 39 0.06 30.38 19.42
CA LYS A 39 1.44 30.83 19.68
C LYS A 39 2.08 31.55 18.47
N PHE A 40 1.35 31.70 17.37
CA PHE A 40 1.83 32.26 16.11
C PHE A 40 1.02 33.50 15.72
N GLU A 41 1.64 34.40 14.96
CA GLU A 41 1.03 35.66 14.50
C GLU A 41 0.08 35.47 13.32
N GLY A 42 0.20 34.33 12.63
CA GLY A 42 -0.68 33.90 11.55
C GLY A 42 -0.67 32.38 11.48
N CYS A 43 -1.82 31.80 11.18
CA CYS A 43 -1.94 30.35 11.05
C CYS A 43 -2.84 30.00 9.85
N CYS A 44 -2.53 28.91 9.16
CA CYS A 44 -3.35 28.42 8.07
C CYS A 44 -3.25 26.89 7.98
N PHE A 45 -4.40 26.26 7.76
CA PHE A 45 -4.52 24.83 7.52
C PHE A 45 -5.15 24.61 6.14
N LEU A 46 -4.35 24.23 5.15
CA LEU A 46 -4.81 23.82 3.83
C LEU A 46 -5.05 22.31 3.84
N GLY A 47 -6.32 21.93 3.98
CA GLY A 47 -6.70 20.58 4.39
C GLY A 47 -6.81 19.51 3.30
N ASN A 48 -6.63 19.86 2.03
CA ASN A 48 -6.64 18.90 0.92
C ASN A 48 -5.92 19.48 -0.30
N VAL A 49 -4.61 19.71 -0.17
CA VAL A 49 -3.81 20.41 -1.20
C VAL A 49 -3.90 19.69 -2.55
N ARG A 50 -3.83 18.36 -2.57
CA ARG A 50 -4.04 17.55 -3.76
C ARG A 50 -5.33 17.94 -4.49
N ALA A 51 -6.49 17.70 -3.87
CA ALA A 51 -7.76 17.87 -4.57
C ALA A 51 -8.08 19.35 -4.87
N ASP A 52 -7.66 20.26 -4.00
CA ASP A 52 -7.93 21.70 -4.18
C ASP A 52 -7.04 22.34 -5.26
N SER A 53 -5.92 21.71 -5.60
CA SER A 53 -5.01 22.18 -6.65
C SER A 53 -5.35 21.71 -8.06
N GLU A 54 -6.09 20.59 -8.21
CA GLU A 54 -6.43 19.97 -9.50
C GLU A 54 -7.28 20.87 -10.43
N PRO A 55 -8.31 21.61 -9.96
CA PRO A 55 -9.09 22.48 -10.84
C PRO A 55 -8.27 23.64 -11.41
N TYR A 56 -8.69 24.17 -12.57
CA TYR A 56 -8.06 25.36 -13.15
C TYR A 56 -8.02 26.52 -12.15
N GLY A 57 -6.82 27.06 -11.91
CA GLY A 57 -6.59 28.12 -10.91
C GLY A 57 -6.64 27.65 -9.44
N GLY A 58 -6.67 26.34 -9.18
CA GLY A 58 -6.70 25.77 -7.82
C GLY A 58 -5.54 26.22 -6.95
N LEU A 59 -4.31 26.22 -7.49
CA LEU A 59 -3.13 26.74 -6.78
C LEU A 59 -3.26 28.22 -6.41
N VAL A 60 -3.77 29.06 -7.31
CA VAL A 60 -4.01 30.49 -7.04
C VAL A 60 -5.04 30.66 -5.92
N ARG A 61 -6.08 29.81 -5.88
CA ARG A 61 -7.06 29.80 -4.79
C ARG A 61 -6.42 29.40 -3.45
N LEU A 62 -5.57 28.38 -3.45
CA LEU A 62 -4.83 27.97 -2.25
C LEU A 62 -3.90 29.07 -1.74
N GLN A 63 -3.18 29.76 -2.63
CA GLN A 63 -2.34 30.92 -2.26
C GLN A 63 -3.15 32.08 -1.68
N ASN A 64 -4.31 32.39 -2.28
CA ASN A 64 -5.20 33.42 -1.76
C ASN A 64 -5.75 33.04 -0.36
N ASN A 65 -6.14 31.77 -0.17
CA ASN A 65 -6.59 31.28 1.14
C ASN A 65 -5.47 31.35 2.18
N LEU A 66 -4.25 30.97 1.82
CA LEU A 66 -3.07 31.08 2.69
C LEU A 66 -2.86 32.52 3.16
N LEU A 67 -2.85 33.47 2.24
CA LEU A 67 -2.67 34.89 2.57
C LEU A 67 -3.83 35.44 3.39
N TYR A 68 -5.08 35.06 3.07
CA TYR A 68 -6.27 35.48 3.80
C TYR A 68 -6.22 35.02 5.27
N GLU A 69 -5.96 33.73 5.52
CA GLU A 69 -5.94 33.16 6.87
C GLU A 69 -4.76 33.67 7.72
N THR A 70 -3.60 33.91 7.10
CA THR A 70 -2.39 34.36 7.82
C THR A 70 -2.29 35.87 8.01
N LEU A 71 -2.88 36.68 7.11
CA LEU A 71 -2.77 38.14 7.11
C LEU A 71 -4.09 38.85 7.45
N GLY A 72 -5.24 38.20 7.26
CA GLY A 72 -6.56 38.82 7.45
C GLY A 72 -6.95 39.83 6.36
N ASP A 73 -6.15 39.95 5.29
CA ASP A 73 -6.38 40.94 4.23
C ASP A 73 -7.39 40.43 3.19
N ARG A 74 -8.62 40.95 3.29
CA ARG A 74 -9.73 40.56 2.39
C ARG A 74 -9.65 41.18 0.99
N LYS A 75 -8.79 42.18 0.78
CA LYS A 75 -8.76 42.96 -0.47
C LYS A 75 -7.79 42.37 -1.50
N MET A 76 -6.90 41.48 -1.06
CA MET A 76 -5.86 40.92 -1.90
C MET A 76 -6.40 39.73 -2.71
N LYS A 77 -6.56 39.92 -4.03
CA LYS A 77 -6.91 38.85 -4.97
C LYS A 77 -5.78 38.65 -5.96
N MET A 78 -5.08 37.53 -5.86
CA MET A 78 -4.14 37.08 -6.87
C MET A 78 -4.89 36.42 -8.03
N THR A 79 -4.47 36.73 -9.24
CA THR A 79 -4.95 36.13 -10.50
C THR A 79 -3.91 35.21 -11.11
N ASP A 80 -2.68 35.21 -10.58
CA ASP A 80 -1.52 34.55 -11.14
C ASP A 80 -0.70 33.89 -10.02
N ALA A 81 -0.23 32.66 -10.28
CA ALA A 81 0.43 31.84 -9.27
C ALA A 81 1.86 32.32 -8.97
N ASP A 82 2.57 32.83 -9.97
CA ASP A 82 3.96 33.28 -9.83
C ASP A 82 4.02 34.60 -9.07
N ARG A 83 3.06 35.50 -9.31
CA ARG A 83 2.85 36.67 -8.47
C ARG A 83 2.49 36.28 -7.03
N GLY A 84 1.68 35.24 -6.86
CA GLY A 84 1.34 34.70 -5.54
C GLY A 84 2.56 34.27 -4.74
N ILE A 85 3.53 33.61 -5.37
CA ILE A 85 4.81 33.23 -4.75
C ILE A 85 5.54 34.45 -4.16
N GLN A 86 5.73 35.49 -4.97
CA GLN A 86 6.44 36.70 -4.56
C GLN A 86 5.77 37.35 -3.35
N VAL A 87 4.44 37.46 -3.39
CA VAL A 87 3.65 38.03 -2.30
C VAL A 87 3.76 37.20 -1.02
N ILE A 88 3.63 35.87 -1.12
CA ILE A 88 3.75 34.97 0.03
C ILE A 88 5.12 35.15 0.68
N LYS A 89 6.19 35.10 -0.11
CA LYS A 89 7.56 35.27 0.38
C LYS A 89 7.77 36.63 1.07
N GLU A 90 7.34 37.72 0.45
CA GLU A 90 7.50 39.07 1.01
C GLU A 90 6.72 39.28 2.31
N ARG A 91 5.50 38.75 2.39
CA ARG A 91 4.57 39.01 3.50
C ARG A 91 4.80 38.05 4.66
N LEU A 92 4.92 36.75 4.37
CA LEU A 92 5.13 35.73 5.40
C LEU A 92 6.57 35.72 5.91
N GLY A 93 7.54 36.21 5.13
CA GLY A 93 8.93 36.40 5.54
C GLY A 93 9.13 37.35 6.73
N ARG A 94 8.10 38.13 7.08
CA ARG A 94 8.11 39.09 8.20
C ARG A 94 7.23 38.68 9.37
N LYS A 95 6.64 37.48 9.31
CA LYS A 95 5.71 36.99 10.33
C LYS A 95 6.13 35.64 10.86
N ARG A 96 5.82 35.40 12.13
CA ARG A 96 5.92 34.08 12.73
C ARG A 96 4.65 33.28 12.43
N VAL A 97 4.71 32.36 11.47
CA VAL A 97 3.52 31.62 10.98
C VAL A 97 3.52 30.13 11.32
N LEU A 98 2.31 29.58 11.50
CA LEU A 98 2.07 28.14 11.52
C LEU A 98 1.30 27.73 10.26
N LEU A 99 1.93 26.95 9.39
CA LEU A 99 1.30 26.48 8.14
C LEU A 99 1.19 24.96 8.14
N VAL A 100 0.02 24.44 7.77
CA VAL A 100 -0.17 23.02 7.46
C VAL A 100 -0.60 22.88 6.00
N LEU A 101 0.16 22.07 5.26
CA LEU A 101 -0.15 21.62 3.91
C LEU A 101 -0.50 20.13 3.97
N ASP A 102 -1.80 19.82 3.96
CA ASP A 102 -2.29 18.44 4.09
C ASP A 102 -2.50 17.78 2.72
N ASP A 103 -2.13 16.50 2.62
CA ASP A 103 -2.26 15.65 1.44
C ASP A 103 -1.60 16.21 0.17
N VAL A 104 -0.31 16.57 0.28
CA VAL A 104 0.51 17.01 -0.86
C VAL A 104 0.96 15.81 -1.70
N ASN A 105 0.80 15.86 -3.02
CA ASN A 105 1.18 14.78 -3.94
C ASN A 105 2.06 15.22 -5.14
N GLU A 106 2.36 16.52 -5.28
CA GLU A 106 3.21 17.02 -6.36
C GLU A 106 4.19 18.09 -5.85
N LEU A 107 5.41 18.12 -6.41
CA LEU A 107 6.43 19.09 -6.02
C LEU A 107 6.00 20.53 -6.34
N ASN A 108 5.34 20.73 -7.48
CA ASN A 108 4.81 22.03 -7.89
C ASN A 108 3.84 22.63 -6.86
N GLN A 109 3.12 21.82 -6.09
CA GLN A 109 2.28 22.34 -4.99
C GLN A 109 3.15 23.00 -3.90
N LEU A 110 4.27 22.38 -3.54
CA LEU A 110 5.21 22.93 -2.56
C LEU A 110 5.93 24.17 -3.11
N ASP A 111 6.38 24.12 -4.37
CA ASP A 111 7.05 25.25 -5.03
C ASP A 111 6.18 26.51 -5.07
N LYS A 112 4.85 26.36 -5.15
CA LYS A 112 3.89 27.48 -5.19
C LYS A 112 3.35 27.90 -3.83
N LEU A 113 3.39 27.05 -2.80
CA LEU A 113 2.78 27.31 -1.48
C LEU A 113 3.79 27.51 -0.36
N ALA A 114 4.96 26.86 -0.42
CA ALA A 114 5.99 26.89 0.61
C ALA A 114 7.38 26.57 0.02
N GLY A 115 7.85 27.41 -0.92
CA GLY A 115 9.03 27.10 -1.74
C GLY A 115 10.37 27.01 -1.01
N GLY A 116 10.51 27.55 0.21
CA GLY A 116 11.74 27.46 0.98
C GLY A 116 11.61 28.02 2.40
N LEU A 117 12.63 27.80 3.24
CA LEU A 117 12.65 28.34 4.61
C LEU A 117 12.73 29.87 4.62
N ASP A 118 13.32 30.47 3.60
CA ASP A 118 13.47 31.92 3.40
C ASP A 118 12.15 32.64 3.06
N TRP A 119 11.05 31.90 2.89
CA TRP A 119 9.71 32.45 2.68
C TRP A 119 9.03 32.87 3.97
N PHE A 120 9.56 32.49 5.13
CA PHE A 120 8.88 32.61 6.41
C PHE A 120 9.75 33.35 7.42
N GLY A 121 9.11 34.14 8.28
CA GLY A 121 9.79 34.87 9.34
C GLY A 121 10.28 33.94 10.46
N CYS A 122 11.22 34.44 11.25
CA CYS A 122 11.80 33.73 12.40
C CYS A 122 10.73 33.09 13.31
N GLY A 123 10.97 31.86 13.74
CA GLY A 123 10.09 31.09 14.61
C GLY A 123 8.91 30.41 13.91
N SER A 124 8.82 30.47 12.58
CA SER A 124 7.76 29.85 11.79
C SER A 124 7.87 28.33 11.74
N ARG A 125 6.72 27.66 11.68
CA ARG A 125 6.61 26.19 11.67
C ARG A 125 5.68 25.75 10.53
N ILE A 126 6.18 24.88 9.68
CA ILE A 126 5.47 24.37 8.52
C ILE A 126 5.36 22.85 8.68
N ILE A 127 4.17 22.30 8.49
CA ILE A 127 3.88 20.88 8.55
C ILE A 127 3.36 20.47 7.18
N ILE A 128 3.97 19.45 6.57
CA ILE A 128 3.53 18.89 5.30
C ILE A 128 3.11 17.46 5.54
N THR A 129 1.92 17.05 5.12
CA THR A 129 1.53 15.64 5.12
C THR A 129 1.52 15.10 3.70
N THR A 130 2.04 13.88 3.52
CA THR A 130 2.07 13.23 2.20
C THR A 130 2.13 11.72 2.32
N ARG A 131 1.80 11.03 1.23
CA ARG A 131 2.01 9.59 1.05
C ARG A 131 3.31 9.29 0.30
N ASP A 132 3.96 10.32 -0.26
CA ASP A 132 5.15 10.19 -1.09
C ASP A 132 6.36 10.84 -0.40
N LYS A 133 7.26 10.00 0.09
CA LYS A 133 8.45 10.43 0.83
C LYS A 133 9.42 11.20 -0.06
N ARG A 134 9.47 10.90 -1.36
CA ARG A 134 10.39 11.52 -2.31
C ARG A 134 10.11 13.01 -2.45
N LEU A 135 8.84 13.42 -2.39
CA LEU A 135 8.45 14.83 -2.38
C LEU A 135 9.10 15.61 -1.23
N LEU A 136 9.13 15.02 -0.03
CA LEU A 136 9.75 15.66 1.15
C LEU A 136 11.27 15.76 0.98
N ILE A 137 11.91 14.71 0.46
CA ILE A 137 13.36 14.68 0.26
C ILE A 137 13.77 15.69 -0.83
N ALA A 138 13.08 15.68 -1.97
CA ALA A 138 13.32 16.61 -3.08
C ALA A 138 13.14 18.07 -2.63
N HIS A 139 12.18 18.33 -1.73
CA HIS A 139 11.94 19.65 -1.15
C HIS A 139 12.76 19.95 0.11
N GLN A 140 13.73 19.11 0.46
CA GLN A 140 14.63 19.27 1.62
C GLN A 140 13.90 19.45 2.96
N VAL A 141 12.74 18.78 3.13
CA VAL A 141 11.90 18.86 4.33
C VAL A 141 12.41 17.89 5.39
N TYR A 142 12.98 18.43 6.48
CA TYR A 142 13.48 17.63 7.61
C TYR A 142 13.16 18.27 8.97
N PRO A 143 12.84 17.45 10.00
CA PRO A 143 12.75 15.98 9.99
C PRO A 143 11.46 15.42 9.36
N ILE A 144 11.50 14.14 8.96
CA ILE A 144 10.33 13.38 8.47
C ILE A 144 9.82 12.46 9.59
N TYR A 145 8.59 12.68 10.04
CA TYR A 145 7.87 11.82 10.96
C TYR A 145 7.10 10.73 10.20
N THR A 146 7.42 9.47 10.45
CA THR A 146 6.66 8.33 9.91
C THR A 146 5.46 8.06 10.81
N ALA A 147 4.24 8.20 10.26
CA ALA A 147 3.02 7.87 10.97
C ALA A 147 2.98 6.37 11.30
N LYS A 148 2.50 6.04 12.50
CA LYS A 148 2.45 4.67 13.01
C LYS A 148 1.01 4.17 13.05
N ALA A 149 0.83 2.88 12.84
CA ALA A 149 -0.44 2.21 13.13
C ALA A 149 -0.74 2.27 14.63
N LEU A 150 -2.02 2.20 14.97
CA LEU A 150 -2.48 2.08 16.35
C LEU A 150 -2.03 0.74 16.92
N ASP A 151 -1.66 0.72 18.19
CA ASP A 151 -1.57 -0.55 18.88
C ASP A 151 -2.96 -1.19 19.11
N LYS A 152 -2.98 -2.41 19.63
CA LYS A 152 -4.24 -3.17 19.81
C LYS A 152 -5.19 -2.47 20.77
N ASP A 153 -4.68 -1.85 21.84
CA ASP A 153 -5.51 -1.20 22.86
C ASP A 153 -6.03 0.16 22.35
N GLU A 154 -5.18 0.92 21.66
CA GLU A 154 -5.58 2.15 20.97
C GLU A 154 -6.66 1.89 19.91
N ALA A 155 -6.48 0.85 19.07
CA ALA A 155 -7.45 0.45 18.06
C ALA A 155 -8.77 -0.02 18.69
N ARG A 156 -8.70 -0.79 19.79
CA ARG A 156 -9.88 -1.23 20.56
C ARG A 156 -10.65 -0.05 21.13
N ASN A 157 -9.96 0.88 21.78
CA ASN A 157 -10.58 2.08 22.34
C ASN A 157 -11.25 2.92 21.25
N LEU A 158 -10.57 3.13 20.12
CA LEU A 158 -11.14 3.85 18.99
C LEU A 158 -12.36 3.14 18.39
N LEU A 159 -12.33 1.81 18.28
CA LEU A 159 -13.48 1.04 17.80
C LEU A 159 -14.66 1.21 18.75
N ILE A 160 -14.43 1.09 20.06
CA ILE A 160 -15.48 1.21 21.08
C ILE A 160 -16.13 2.60 21.01
N LEU A 161 -15.32 3.65 20.95
CA LEU A 161 -15.80 5.03 20.83
C LEU A 161 -16.71 5.26 19.61
N ASN A 162 -16.42 4.59 18.48
CA ASN A 162 -17.21 4.73 17.26
C ASN A 162 -18.44 3.81 17.22
N ALA A 163 -18.35 2.63 17.83
CA ALA A 163 -19.41 1.61 17.79
C ALA A 163 -20.44 1.78 18.91
N PHE A 164 -20.05 2.30 20.08
CA PHE A 164 -20.88 2.43 21.27
C PHE A 164 -20.95 3.90 21.71
N LYS A 165 -22.00 4.60 21.27
CA LYS A 165 -22.17 6.05 21.49
C LYS A 165 -22.29 6.47 22.97
N ASP A 166 -22.59 5.53 23.87
CA ASP A 166 -22.87 5.82 25.28
C ASP A 166 -21.63 5.72 26.21
N ASN A 167 -20.42 5.53 25.67
CA ASN A 167 -19.18 5.34 26.47
C ASN A 167 -19.27 4.24 27.55
N ARG A 168 -20.27 3.35 27.46
CA ARG A 168 -20.40 2.21 28.37
C ARG A 168 -19.39 1.16 27.98
N ASN A 169 -18.73 0.56 28.98
CA ASN A 169 -17.87 -0.57 28.75
C ASN A 169 -18.67 -1.68 28.06
N PRO A 170 -18.18 -2.23 26.94
CA PRO A 170 -18.87 -3.31 26.24
C PRO A 170 -18.97 -4.54 27.17
N ASP A 171 -20.15 -5.18 27.23
CA ASP A 171 -20.36 -6.42 27.97
C ASP A 171 -19.35 -7.51 27.56
N GLU A 172 -19.18 -8.55 28.38
CA GLU A 172 -18.21 -9.62 28.09
C GLU A 172 -18.48 -10.33 26.73
N CYS A 173 -19.76 -10.42 26.33
CA CYS A 173 -20.18 -11.05 25.08
C CYS A 173 -19.79 -10.29 23.80
N VAL A 174 -19.44 -9.01 23.89
CA VAL A 174 -19.00 -8.19 22.73
C VAL A 174 -17.49 -8.11 22.58
N GLN A 175 -16.71 -8.66 23.52
CA GLN A 175 -15.25 -8.59 23.48
C GLN A 175 -14.65 -9.37 22.30
N PHE A 176 -15.14 -10.59 22.05
CA PHE A 176 -14.67 -11.39 20.91
C PHE A 176 -14.94 -10.74 19.53
N PRO A 177 -16.14 -10.18 19.26
CA PRO A 177 -16.37 -9.38 18.05
C PRO A 177 -15.45 -8.16 17.94
N ILE A 178 -15.19 -7.46 19.05
CA ILE A 178 -14.28 -6.31 19.09
C ILE A 178 -12.86 -6.73 18.71
N ASP A 179 -12.34 -7.80 19.32
CA ASP A 179 -11.00 -8.30 19.05
C ASP A 179 -10.88 -8.76 17.59
N THR A 180 -11.93 -9.38 17.04
CA THR A 180 -11.99 -9.78 15.64
C THR A 180 -11.94 -8.57 14.70
N ALA A 181 -12.70 -7.51 15.00
CA ALA A 181 -12.69 -6.28 14.23
C ALA A 181 -11.34 -5.54 14.32
N VAL A 182 -10.76 -5.44 15.52
CA VAL A 182 -9.43 -4.84 15.74
C VAL A 182 -8.38 -5.61 14.95
N LEU A 183 -8.39 -6.94 15.01
CA LEU A 183 -7.48 -7.80 14.26
C LEU A 183 -7.57 -7.53 12.75
N TYR A 184 -8.80 -7.46 12.20
CA TYR A 184 -9.01 -7.17 10.77
C TYR A 184 -8.46 -5.80 10.33
N THR A 185 -8.49 -4.80 11.21
CA THR A 185 -8.05 -3.44 10.83
C THR A 185 -6.54 -3.28 10.77
N HIS A 186 -5.81 -4.21 11.41
CA HIS A 186 -4.35 -4.18 11.55
C HIS A 186 -3.83 -2.82 12.07
N GLY A 187 -4.61 -2.18 12.95
CA GLY A 187 -4.25 -0.89 13.56
C GLY A 187 -4.40 0.33 12.63
N LEU A 188 -4.98 0.18 11.43
CA LEU A 188 -5.23 1.31 10.53
C LEU A 188 -6.43 2.17 11.04
N PRO A 189 -6.22 3.41 11.52
CA PRO A 189 -7.29 4.22 12.13
C PRO A 189 -8.53 4.39 11.24
N LEU A 190 -8.35 4.61 9.94
CA LEU A 190 -9.47 4.74 9.00
C LEU A 190 -10.34 3.48 8.96
N ALA A 191 -9.71 2.30 8.92
CA ALA A 191 -10.42 1.03 8.91
C ALA A 191 -11.19 0.83 10.22
N VAL A 192 -10.57 1.16 11.36
CA VAL A 192 -11.22 1.10 12.68
C VAL A 192 -12.47 1.98 12.72
N ASN A 193 -12.37 3.24 12.27
CA ASN A 193 -13.50 4.16 12.23
C ASN A 193 -14.64 3.66 11.33
N ILE A 194 -14.31 3.18 10.13
CA ILE A 194 -15.31 2.65 9.19
C ILE A 194 -16.01 1.44 9.80
N LEU A 195 -15.28 0.49 10.37
CA LEU A 195 -15.91 -0.66 11.03
C LEU A 195 -16.77 -0.24 12.21
N GLY A 196 -16.26 0.62 13.11
CA GLY A 196 -17.03 1.10 14.25
C GLY A 196 -18.35 1.73 13.83
N SER A 197 -18.32 2.58 12.80
CA SER A 197 -19.53 3.19 12.23
C SER A 197 -20.49 2.17 11.59
N LEU A 198 -19.97 1.17 10.87
CA LEU A 198 -20.79 0.14 10.21
C LEU A 198 -21.42 -0.86 11.19
N LEU A 199 -20.82 -0.99 12.36
CA LEU A 199 -21.22 -1.92 13.41
C LEU A 199 -22.08 -1.25 14.50
N CYS A 200 -22.04 0.08 14.61
CA CYS A 200 -22.85 0.87 15.51
C CYS A 200 -24.35 0.52 15.38
N GLY A 201 -24.99 0.18 16.51
CA GLY A 201 -26.42 -0.14 16.59
C GLY A 201 -26.82 -1.53 16.08
N LYS A 202 -25.87 -2.36 15.65
CA LYS A 202 -26.13 -3.75 15.23
C LYS A 202 -26.04 -4.73 16.40
N SER A 203 -26.75 -5.85 16.29
CA SER A 203 -26.64 -6.95 17.24
C SER A 203 -25.32 -7.71 17.09
N ILE A 204 -24.90 -8.44 18.11
CA ILE A 204 -23.67 -9.26 18.10
C ILE A 204 -23.67 -10.27 16.93
N ILE A 205 -24.82 -10.86 16.61
CA ILE A 205 -24.95 -11.80 15.48
C ILE A 205 -24.67 -11.07 14.15
N GLN A 206 -25.18 -9.85 14.00
CA GLN A 206 -24.93 -9.03 12.82
C GLN A 206 -23.47 -8.56 12.73
N TRP A 207 -22.77 -8.37 13.87
CA TRP A 207 -21.34 -8.10 13.86
C TRP A 207 -20.55 -9.27 13.27
N HIS A 208 -20.79 -10.49 13.76
CA HIS A 208 -20.12 -11.68 13.25
C HIS A 208 -20.36 -11.85 11.75
N ALA A 209 -21.62 -11.78 11.31
CA ALA A 209 -21.97 -11.90 9.90
C ALA A 209 -21.30 -10.84 9.02
N ALA A 210 -21.19 -9.59 9.50
CA ALA A 210 -20.51 -8.52 8.79
C ALA A 210 -19.00 -8.75 8.71
N LEU A 211 -18.35 -9.12 9.83
CA LEU A 211 -16.91 -9.38 9.88
C LEU A 211 -16.51 -10.59 9.03
N ASP A 212 -17.30 -11.66 9.05
CA ASP A 212 -17.08 -12.82 8.17
C ASP A 212 -17.25 -12.47 6.69
N SER A 213 -18.19 -11.59 6.36
CA SER A 213 -18.33 -11.06 5.01
C SER A 213 -17.10 -10.25 4.60
N TYR A 214 -16.57 -9.38 5.46
CA TYR A 214 -15.40 -8.54 5.14
C TYR A 214 -14.10 -9.32 4.97
N ARG A 215 -13.99 -10.51 5.57
CA ARG A 215 -12.89 -11.46 5.32
C ARG A 215 -12.92 -12.03 3.91
N ARG A 216 -14.12 -12.17 3.32
CA ARG A 216 -14.29 -12.69 1.95
C ARG A 216 -14.30 -11.57 0.91
N PHE A 217 -14.91 -10.44 1.26
CA PHE A 217 -15.11 -9.28 0.39
C PHE A 217 -14.70 -8.02 1.14
N PRO A 218 -13.47 -7.54 0.95
CA PRO A 218 -12.98 -6.37 1.65
C PRO A 218 -13.88 -5.15 1.45
N ASN A 219 -14.04 -4.34 2.51
CA ASN A 219 -14.95 -3.20 2.48
C ASN A 219 -14.52 -2.15 1.42
N SER A 220 -15.43 -1.81 0.51
CA SER A 220 -15.14 -0.92 -0.63
C SER A 220 -14.66 0.48 -0.24
N ASN A 221 -15.10 1.04 0.90
CA ASN A 221 -14.66 2.35 1.34
C ASN A 221 -13.22 2.33 1.85
N ILE A 222 -12.82 1.27 2.57
CA ILE A 222 -11.43 1.06 2.98
C ILE A 222 -10.55 0.91 1.73
N GLN A 223 -11.00 0.06 0.80
CA GLN A 223 -10.30 -0.25 -0.44
C GLN A 223 -10.05 1.01 -1.29
N LYS A 224 -11.07 1.86 -1.50
CA LYS A 224 -10.95 3.09 -2.29
C LYS A 224 -9.86 4.04 -1.79
N VAL A 225 -9.72 4.19 -0.47
CA VAL A 225 -8.73 5.11 0.12
C VAL A 225 -7.30 4.57 0.00
N LEU A 226 -7.13 3.25 0.15
CA LEU A 226 -5.83 2.60 -0.03
C LEU A 226 -5.41 2.59 -1.50
N GLN A 227 -6.36 2.31 -2.39
CA GLN A 227 -6.13 2.19 -3.83
C GLN A 227 -5.67 3.52 -4.47
N THR A 228 -5.95 4.65 -3.84
CA THR A 228 -5.51 5.96 -4.32
C THR A 228 -4.00 6.06 -4.58
N SER A 229 -3.16 5.39 -3.78
CA SER A 229 -1.70 5.36 -3.99
C SER A 229 -1.30 4.38 -5.10
N TYR A 230 -2.04 3.28 -5.25
CA TYR A 230 -1.83 2.28 -6.31
C TYR A 230 -2.24 2.83 -7.68
N ASP A 231 -3.36 3.53 -7.78
CA ASP A 231 -3.87 4.05 -9.06
C ASP A 231 -2.90 5.06 -9.70
N ALA A 232 -2.12 5.77 -8.86
CA ALA A 232 -1.09 6.72 -9.25
C ALA A 232 0.25 6.08 -9.67
N LEU A 233 0.39 4.75 -9.59
CA LEU A 233 1.55 4.03 -10.10
C LEU A 233 1.49 3.88 -11.62
N GLU A 234 2.66 3.84 -12.24
CA GLU A 234 2.82 3.39 -13.63
C GLU A 234 2.54 1.88 -13.75
N ASP A 235 2.15 1.43 -14.93
CA ASP A 235 1.68 0.06 -15.15
C ASP A 235 2.69 -1.03 -14.74
N PRO A 236 4.02 -0.92 -15.00
CA PRO A 236 4.99 -1.92 -14.53
C PRO A 236 5.06 -2.00 -13.00
N LEU A 237 4.97 -0.85 -12.30
CA LEU A 237 4.95 -0.80 -10.84
C LEU A 237 3.65 -1.36 -10.25
N LYS A 238 2.52 -1.22 -10.97
CA LYS A 238 1.25 -1.85 -10.59
C LYS A 238 1.38 -3.37 -10.63
N GLU A 239 1.94 -3.94 -11.69
CA GLU A 239 2.17 -5.40 -11.75
C GLU A 239 3.11 -5.87 -10.63
N ALA A 240 4.22 -5.17 -10.39
CA ALA A 240 5.14 -5.48 -9.29
C ALA A 240 4.45 -5.42 -7.91
N PHE A 241 3.62 -4.40 -7.66
CA PHE A 241 2.82 -4.32 -6.44
C PHE A 241 1.90 -5.54 -6.27
N LEU A 242 1.22 -5.96 -7.34
CA LEU A 242 0.33 -7.13 -7.32
C LEU A 242 1.11 -8.44 -7.11
N ASP A 243 2.29 -8.60 -7.69
CA ASP A 243 3.15 -9.76 -7.45
C ASP A 243 3.63 -9.82 -6.00
N ILE A 244 3.99 -8.68 -5.39
CA ILE A 244 4.32 -8.62 -3.97
C ILE A 244 3.11 -9.01 -3.11
N ALA A 245 1.93 -8.42 -3.38
CA ALA A 245 0.71 -8.68 -2.63
C ALA A 245 0.26 -10.15 -2.72
N CYS A 246 0.33 -10.77 -3.91
CA CYS A 246 -0.12 -12.14 -4.10
C CYS A 246 0.94 -13.17 -3.67
N PHE A 247 2.23 -12.90 -3.90
CA PHE A 247 3.26 -13.95 -3.88
C PHE A 247 4.46 -13.68 -2.98
N LEU A 248 4.91 -12.42 -2.87
CA LEU A 248 6.26 -12.12 -2.38
C LEU A 248 6.31 -11.41 -1.01
N LYS A 249 5.17 -11.05 -0.42
CA LYS A 249 5.11 -10.49 0.93
C LYS A 249 5.83 -11.38 1.94
N GLY A 250 6.67 -10.78 2.78
CA GLY A 250 7.41 -11.44 3.85
C GLY A 250 8.67 -12.18 3.39
N LYS A 251 9.01 -12.12 2.09
CA LYS A 251 10.27 -12.66 1.55
C LYS A 251 11.40 -11.63 1.69
N TYR A 252 12.63 -12.11 1.64
CA TYR A 252 13.82 -11.26 1.65
C TYR A 252 13.86 -10.37 0.40
N LYS A 253 14.33 -9.12 0.56
CA LYS A 253 14.37 -8.10 -0.49
C LYS A 253 15.08 -8.60 -1.73
N GLU A 254 16.18 -9.32 -1.58
CA GLU A 254 16.97 -9.89 -2.68
C GLU A 254 16.13 -10.90 -3.49
N TYR A 255 15.39 -11.77 -2.81
CA TYR A 255 14.48 -12.74 -3.46
C TYR A 255 13.34 -12.05 -4.19
N VAL A 256 12.77 -10.99 -3.60
CA VAL A 256 11.74 -10.18 -4.26
C VAL A 256 12.29 -9.52 -5.51
N MET A 257 13.51 -8.96 -5.44
CA MET A 257 14.17 -8.33 -6.59
C MET A 257 14.40 -9.32 -7.72
N GLN A 258 14.91 -10.52 -7.42
CA GLN A 258 15.12 -11.58 -8.43
C GLN A 258 13.79 -12.00 -9.09
N ALA A 259 12.73 -12.17 -8.30
CA ALA A 259 11.41 -12.50 -8.84
C ALA A 259 10.88 -11.38 -9.75
N LEU A 260 10.96 -10.12 -9.33
CA LEU A 260 10.51 -8.97 -10.14
C LEU A 260 11.33 -8.81 -11.42
N GLU A 261 12.66 -8.98 -11.34
CA GLU A 261 13.55 -8.95 -12.51
C GLU A 261 13.19 -10.03 -13.52
N ALA A 262 12.88 -11.24 -13.04
CA ALA A 262 12.41 -12.32 -13.92
C ALA A 262 11.08 -11.93 -14.60
N LEU A 263 10.07 -11.52 -13.82
CA LEU A 263 8.72 -11.29 -14.32
C LEU A 263 8.59 -10.08 -15.25
N GLU A 264 9.18 -8.95 -14.88
CA GLU A 264 9.07 -7.69 -15.61
C GLU A 264 10.23 -7.47 -16.61
N GLY A 265 11.35 -8.17 -16.45
CA GLY A 265 12.47 -8.10 -17.38
C GLY A 265 13.01 -6.68 -17.55
N SER A 266 13.21 -6.24 -18.80
CA SER A 266 13.75 -4.92 -19.10
C SER A 266 12.78 -3.75 -18.88
N TYR A 267 11.51 -4.01 -18.54
CA TYR A 267 10.51 -2.96 -18.35
C TYR A 267 10.57 -2.33 -16.95
N LEU A 268 11.23 -2.98 -16.00
CA LEU A 268 11.28 -2.53 -14.62
C LEU A 268 12.63 -2.87 -13.99
N ASN A 269 13.31 -1.87 -13.45
CA ASN A 269 14.47 -2.12 -12.60
C ASN A 269 13.97 -2.50 -11.18
N PRO A 270 14.34 -3.67 -10.64
CA PRO A 270 13.81 -4.15 -9.36
C PRO A 270 14.25 -3.28 -8.16
N ILE A 271 15.42 -2.63 -8.25
CA ILE A 271 15.92 -1.72 -7.21
C ILE A 271 15.02 -0.48 -7.17
N ASP A 272 14.85 0.17 -8.31
CA ASP A 272 14.02 1.37 -8.46
C ASP A 272 12.56 1.06 -8.11
N ALA A 273 12.04 -0.10 -8.52
CA ALA A 273 10.68 -0.51 -8.20
C ALA A 273 10.41 -0.60 -6.69
N ILE A 274 11.31 -1.27 -5.95
CA ILE A 274 11.15 -1.38 -4.50
C ILE A 274 11.31 0.01 -3.86
N GLU A 275 12.27 0.81 -4.30
CA GLU A 275 12.47 2.17 -3.78
C GLU A 275 11.23 3.04 -3.97
N VAL A 276 10.64 3.08 -5.18
CA VAL A 276 9.43 3.86 -5.45
C VAL A 276 8.23 3.36 -4.64
N LEU A 277 8.07 2.04 -4.48
CA LEU A 277 6.99 1.48 -3.66
C LEU A 277 7.20 1.82 -2.17
N GLU A 278 8.44 1.83 -1.68
CA GLU A 278 8.79 2.29 -0.33
C GLU A 278 8.52 3.78 -0.16
N GLU A 279 8.92 4.62 -1.12
CA GLU A 279 8.67 6.07 -1.09
C GLU A 279 7.17 6.38 -1.02
N LYS A 280 6.34 5.64 -1.75
CA LYS A 280 4.87 5.76 -1.75
C LYS A 280 4.19 5.06 -0.58
N ALA A 281 4.97 4.55 0.38
CA ALA A 281 4.54 3.83 1.57
C ALA A 281 3.70 2.57 1.27
N LEU A 282 3.82 1.98 0.08
CA LEU A 282 3.07 0.78 -0.29
C LEU A 282 3.72 -0.49 0.29
N VAL A 283 5.04 -0.46 0.45
CA VAL A 283 5.84 -1.51 1.09
C VAL A 283 6.89 -0.88 2.01
N ASN A 284 7.53 -1.69 2.83
CA ASN A 284 8.70 -1.31 3.62
C ASN A 284 9.61 -2.50 3.88
N THR A 285 10.92 -2.26 3.94
CA THR A 285 11.88 -3.29 4.35
C THR A 285 12.05 -3.29 5.86
N ASP A 286 11.95 -4.45 6.51
CA ASP A 286 12.22 -4.58 7.93
C ASP A 286 13.72 -4.63 8.27
N LYS A 287 14.04 -4.66 9.55
CA LYS A 287 15.45 -4.73 10.03
C LYS A 287 16.18 -6.02 9.64
N PHE A 288 15.47 -7.04 9.17
CA PHE A 288 16.02 -8.32 8.72
C PHE A 288 16.09 -8.41 7.19
N GLY A 289 15.78 -7.32 6.48
CA GLY A 289 15.80 -7.29 5.02
C GLY A 289 14.57 -7.90 4.36
N LYS A 290 13.46 -8.13 5.08
CA LYS A 290 12.22 -8.67 4.49
C LYS A 290 11.31 -7.56 4.02
N ILE A 291 10.67 -7.77 2.86
CA ILE A 291 9.64 -6.88 2.34
C ILE A 291 8.35 -7.11 3.13
N LEU A 292 7.91 -6.06 3.81
CA LEU A 292 6.63 -5.97 4.49
C LEU A 292 5.65 -5.16 3.63
N MET A 293 4.38 -5.53 3.73
CA MET A 293 3.25 -4.83 3.15
C MET A 293 2.14 -4.87 4.18
N HIS A 294 1.50 -3.72 4.43
CA HIS A 294 0.39 -3.65 5.37
C HIS A 294 -0.71 -4.63 4.94
N ASP A 295 -1.30 -5.36 5.88
CA ASP A 295 -2.24 -6.46 5.59
C ASP A 295 -3.44 -5.98 4.76
N LEU A 296 -3.99 -4.80 5.06
CA LEU A 296 -5.05 -4.20 4.22
C LEU A 296 -4.59 -3.78 2.80
N LEU A 297 -3.31 -3.51 2.57
CA LEU A 297 -2.77 -3.27 1.21
C LEU A 297 -2.62 -4.58 0.44
N GLU A 298 -2.21 -5.65 1.12
CA GLU A 298 -2.16 -7.00 0.55
C GLU A 298 -3.57 -7.44 0.11
N GLU A 299 -4.56 -7.30 1.00
CA GLU A 299 -5.96 -7.61 0.70
C GLU A 299 -6.51 -6.74 -0.44
N MET A 300 -6.07 -5.50 -0.55
CA MET A 300 -6.42 -4.65 -1.69
C MET A 300 -5.82 -5.15 -3.01
N GLY A 301 -4.54 -5.52 -3.03
CA GLY A 301 -3.91 -6.10 -4.22
C GLY A 301 -4.61 -7.39 -4.66
N LYS A 302 -4.93 -8.27 -3.70
CA LYS A 302 -5.69 -9.50 -3.93
C LYS A 302 -7.10 -9.23 -4.45
N GLU A 303 -7.82 -8.24 -3.91
CA GLU A 303 -9.15 -7.88 -4.39
C GLU A 303 -9.14 -7.30 -5.81
N ILE A 304 -8.09 -6.54 -6.18
CA ILE A 304 -7.90 -6.06 -7.56
C ILE A 304 -7.83 -7.24 -8.52
N VAL A 305 -7.01 -8.26 -8.21
CA VAL A 305 -6.90 -9.44 -9.07
C VAL A 305 -8.19 -10.27 -9.06
N ARG A 306 -8.85 -10.40 -7.91
CA ARG A 306 -10.14 -11.12 -7.82
C ARG A 306 -11.19 -10.49 -8.74
N LYS A 307 -11.21 -9.15 -8.85
CA LYS A 307 -12.13 -8.39 -9.71
C LYS A 307 -11.88 -8.55 -11.20
N GLU A 308 -10.71 -9.02 -11.63
CA GLU A 308 -10.46 -9.34 -13.05
C GLU A 308 -11.43 -10.42 -13.57
N SER A 309 -11.78 -11.37 -12.70
CA SER A 309 -12.83 -12.35 -12.95
C SER A 309 -13.39 -12.88 -11.62
N PRO A 310 -14.51 -12.30 -11.12
CA PRO A 310 -15.04 -12.63 -9.81
C PRO A 310 -15.41 -14.11 -9.65
N GLU A 311 -16.08 -14.68 -10.66
CA GLU A 311 -16.63 -16.05 -10.60
C GLU A 311 -15.66 -17.13 -11.13
N ASP A 312 -14.72 -16.75 -12.00
CA ASP A 312 -13.84 -17.70 -12.69
C ASP A 312 -12.38 -17.43 -12.35
N ALA A 313 -11.89 -18.12 -11.31
CA ALA A 313 -10.49 -18.03 -10.89
C ALA A 313 -9.52 -18.33 -12.03
N GLY A 314 -9.83 -19.28 -12.92
CA GLY A 314 -8.97 -19.64 -14.05
C GLY A 314 -8.74 -18.51 -15.06
N ARG A 315 -9.50 -17.41 -14.98
CA ARG A 315 -9.38 -16.21 -15.83
C ARG A 315 -8.74 -15.01 -15.14
N ARG A 316 -8.25 -15.17 -13.91
CA ARG A 316 -7.47 -14.15 -13.19
C ARG A 316 -5.99 -14.26 -13.54
N SER A 317 -5.25 -13.15 -13.41
CA SER A 317 -3.82 -13.07 -13.69
C SER A 317 -2.98 -13.79 -12.64
N ARG A 318 -3.40 -13.74 -11.36
CA ARG A 318 -2.67 -14.31 -10.22
C ARG A 318 -3.60 -15.21 -9.41
N LEU A 319 -3.08 -16.35 -8.96
CA LEU A 319 -3.80 -17.30 -8.11
C LEU A 319 -3.02 -17.54 -6.82
N TRP A 320 -3.62 -17.19 -5.68
CA TRP A 320 -3.02 -17.35 -4.35
C TRP A 320 -3.96 -18.04 -3.35
N PHE A 321 -5.28 -18.00 -3.59
CA PHE A 321 -6.24 -18.58 -2.66
C PHE A 321 -6.32 -20.10 -2.87
N HIS A 322 -6.00 -20.86 -1.84
CA HIS A 322 -5.83 -22.31 -1.90
C HIS A 322 -6.99 -23.06 -2.57
N GLU A 323 -8.26 -22.75 -2.25
CA GLU A 323 -9.42 -23.42 -2.86
C GLU A 323 -9.49 -23.18 -4.38
N ASP A 324 -9.22 -21.93 -4.80
CA ASP A 324 -9.18 -21.56 -6.21
C ASP A 324 -8.03 -22.24 -6.94
N VAL A 325 -6.84 -22.26 -6.32
CA VAL A 325 -5.65 -22.91 -6.87
C VAL A 325 -5.87 -24.40 -7.04
N CYS A 326 -6.36 -25.09 -6.00
CA CYS A 326 -6.66 -26.52 -6.06
C CYS A 326 -7.64 -26.83 -7.19
N ARG A 327 -8.78 -26.14 -7.22
CA ARG A 327 -9.80 -26.30 -8.26
C ARG A 327 -9.24 -26.07 -9.67
N VAL A 328 -8.47 -24.99 -9.86
CA VAL A 328 -7.88 -24.66 -11.17
C VAL A 328 -6.92 -25.74 -11.65
N LEU A 329 -6.08 -26.27 -10.76
CA LEU A 329 -5.08 -27.29 -11.09
C LEU A 329 -5.70 -28.68 -11.31
N THR A 330 -6.69 -29.07 -10.52
CA THR A 330 -7.33 -30.40 -10.63
C THR A 330 -8.32 -30.47 -11.80
N GLU A 331 -9.09 -29.40 -12.05
CA GLU A 331 -10.14 -29.37 -13.08
C GLU A 331 -9.67 -28.87 -14.45
N ASN A 332 -8.41 -28.42 -14.59
CA ASN A 332 -7.85 -27.87 -15.84
C ASN A 332 -8.60 -26.63 -16.37
N THR A 333 -9.09 -25.78 -15.47
CA THR A 333 -9.86 -24.57 -15.79
C THR A 333 -8.99 -23.33 -16.00
N GLY A 334 -7.69 -23.41 -15.68
CA GLY A 334 -6.73 -22.32 -15.91
C GLY A 334 -6.68 -21.88 -17.37
N SER A 335 -6.69 -20.57 -17.61
CA SER A 335 -6.67 -19.97 -18.95
C SER A 335 -5.31 -19.34 -19.26
N ASN A 336 -5.15 -18.83 -20.49
CA ASN A 336 -3.97 -18.07 -20.89
C ASN A 336 -3.85 -16.70 -20.19
N LYS A 337 -4.81 -16.28 -19.37
CA LYS A 337 -4.69 -15.08 -18.53
C LYS A 337 -3.81 -15.30 -17.31
N VAL A 338 -3.73 -16.54 -16.80
CA VAL A 338 -2.95 -16.87 -15.60
C VAL A 338 -1.46 -16.64 -15.88
N LYS A 339 -0.86 -15.73 -15.12
CA LYS A 339 0.56 -15.37 -15.13
C LYS A 339 1.31 -15.95 -13.93
N GLY A 340 0.67 -16.08 -12.77
CA GLY A 340 1.33 -16.55 -11.55
C GLY A 340 0.44 -17.43 -10.68
N ILE A 341 1.05 -18.44 -10.06
CA ILE A 341 0.38 -19.34 -9.10
C ILE A 341 1.26 -19.48 -7.86
N ARG A 342 0.67 -19.24 -6.68
CA ARG A 342 1.24 -19.61 -5.38
C ARG A 342 0.34 -20.63 -4.73
N VAL A 343 0.94 -21.76 -4.38
CA VAL A 343 0.28 -22.87 -3.70
C VAL A 343 0.69 -22.85 -2.23
N GLU A 344 -0.27 -22.50 -1.38
CA GLU A 344 -0.10 -22.49 0.07
C GLU A 344 -1.40 -22.99 0.70
N LEU A 345 -1.35 -24.21 1.23
CA LEU A 345 -2.50 -24.87 1.83
C LEU A 345 -2.58 -24.56 3.32
N PRO A 346 -3.78 -24.47 3.92
CA PRO A 346 -3.93 -24.25 5.36
C PRO A 346 -3.28 -25.34 6.22
N ARG A 347 -3.18 -26.56 5.66
CA ARG A 347 -2.50 -27.72 6.21
C ARG A 347 -1.79 -28.43 5.07
N GLU A 348 -0.70 -29.12 5.36
CA GLU A 348 -0.06 -29.98 4.38
C GLU A 348 -1.06 -31.01 3.86
N ASP A 349 -1.24 -31.03 2.55
CA ASP A 349 -2.14 -31.93 1.85
C ASP A 349 -1.62 -32.17 0.43
N GLU A 350 -2.21 -33.14 -0.26
CA GLU A 350 -1.83 -33.53 -1.60
C GLU A 350 -2.78 -32.95 -2.66
N ILE A 351 -2.20 -32.32 -3.70
CA ILE A 351 -2.92 -31.90 -4.90
C ILE A 351 -2.62 -32.90 -6.02
N CYS A 352 -3.64 -33.65 -6.43
CA CYS A 352 -3.55 -34.57 -7.56
C CYS A 352 -3.63 -33.79 -8.88
N LEU A 353 -2.49 -33.66 -9.57
CA LEU A 353 -2.40 -32.93 -10.83
C LEU A 353 -2.93 -33.75 -12.00
N SER A 354 -3.73 -33.10 -12.83
CA SER A 354 -4.06 -33.62 -14.15
C SER A 354 -2.89 -33.38 -15.11
N ALA A 355 -2.63 -34.34 -16.00
CA ALA A 355 -1.60 -34.26 -17.04
C ALA A 355 -1.68 -33.01 -17.94
N LYS A 356 -2.83 -32.33 -17.98
CA LYS A 356 -3.11 -31.17 -18.82
C LYS A 356 -3.29 -29.87 -18.04
N CYS A 357 -3.02 -29.84 -16.73
CA CYS A 357 -3.35 -28.70 -15.86
C CYS A 357 -2.74 -27.39 -16.37
N PHE A 358 -1.47 -27.41 -16.77
CA PHE A 358 -0.78 -26.23 -17.31
C PHE A 358 -0.99 -25.98 -18.80
N LYS A 359 -1.64 -26.89 -19.54
CA LYS A 359 -1.67 -26.85 -21.02
C LYS A 359 -2.34 -25.59 -21.59
N LYS A 360 -3.36 -25.07 -20.91
CA LYS A 360 -4.07 -23.84 -21.32
C LYS A 360 -3.42 -22.56 -20.78
N MET A 361 -2.59 -22.65 -19.75
CA MET A 361 -1.94 -21.52 -19.08
C MET A 361 -0.64 -21.11 -19.79
N LYS A 362 -0.75 -20.75 -21.07
CA LYS A 362 0.41 -20.49 -21.93
C LYS A 362 1.27 -19.30 -21.49
N ASN A 363 0.70 -18.38 -20.71
CA ASN A 363 1.37 -17.18 -20.22
C ASN A 363 1.80 -17.29 -18.75
N LEU A 364 1.78 -18.48 -18.16
CA LEU A 364 2.28 -18.69 -16.80
C LEU A 364 3.78 -18.41 -16.75
N GLN A 365 4.18 -17.49 -15.87
CA GLN A 365 5.55 -17.03 -15.66
C GLN A 365 6.08 -17.40 -14.28
N LEU A 366 5.21 -17.47 -13.26
CA LEU A 366 5.58 -17.77 -11.88
C LEU A 366 4.80 -18.97 -11.34
N PHE A 367 5.50 -19.91 -10.74
CA PHE A 367 4.90 -20.97 -9.92
C PHE A 367 5.70 -21.16 -8.63
N ILE A 368 5.03 -21.02 -7.49
CA ILE A 368 5.61 -21.18 -6.16
C ILE A 368 4.78 -22.20 -5.37
N ASN A 369 5.42 -23.27 -4.90
CA ASN A 369 4.86 -24.20 -3.93
C ASN A 369 5.48 -23.96 -2.56
N ILE A 370 4.66 -23.71 -1.54
CA ILE A 370 5.12 -23.52 -0.17
C ILE A 370 5.08 -24.82 0.62
N ASN A 371 3.96 -25.54 0.60
CA ASN A 371 3.72 -26.68 1.50
C ASN A 371 2.79 -27.77 0.94
N ALA A 372 2.42 -27.72 -0.34
CA ALA A 372 1.60 -28.76 -0.95
C ALA A 372 2.48 -29.92 -1.43
N SER A 373 2.00 -31.13 -1.23
CA SER A 373 2.50 -32.30 -1.95
C SER A 373 1.75 -32.43 -3.27
N PHE A 374 2.41 -32.97 -4.29
CA PHE A 374 1.77 -33.20 -5.59
C PHE A 374 1.85 -34.67 -5.99
N SER A 375 0.76 -35.16 -6.56
CA SER A 375 0.69 -36.47 -7.22
C SER A 375 0.18 -36.33 -8.65
N GLY A 376 0.12 -37.44 -9.38
CA GLY A 376 -0.28 -37.45 -10.79
C GLY A 376 0.88 -37.20 -11.75
N GLU A 377 0.54 -36.82 -12.99
CA GLU A 377 1.49 -36.63 -14.08
C GLU A 377 1.62 -35.15 -14.45
N VAL A 378 2.85 -34.68 -14.66
CA VAL A 378 3.13 -33.35 -15.21
C VAL A 378 3.72 -33.55 -16.61
N ASN A 379 2.85 -33.59 -17.63
CA ASN A 379 3.25 -33.84 -19.02
C ASN A 379 3.51 -32.56 -19.83
N TYR A 380 3.28 -31.39 -19.22
CA TYR A 380 3.47 -30.10 -19.87
C TYR A 380 3.81 -29.03 -18.83
N LEU A 381 4.83 -28.23 -19.13
CA LEU A 381 5.13 -26.98 -18.44
C LEU A 381 5.14 -25.83 -19.46
N PRO A 382 4.60 -24.64 -19.13
CA PRO A 382 4.56 -23.51 -20.06
C PRO A 382 5.95 -22.92 -20.31
N ASN A 383 6.34 -22.74 -21.57
CA ASN A 383 7.64 -22.16 -21.95
C ASN A 383 7.80 -20.66 -21.60
N GLN A 384 6.75 -20.03 -21.06
CA GLN A 384 6.83 -18.66 -20.53
C GLN A 384 7.25 -18.63 -19.06
N LEU A 385 7.43 -19.79 -18.40
CA LEU A 385 7.90 -19.86 -17.02
C LEU A 385 9.26 -19.18 -16.90
N LYS A 386 9.34 -18.28 -15.92
CA LYS A 386 10.53 -17.49 -15.59
C LYS A 386 11.00 -17.75 -14.17
N PHE A 387 10.07 -18.06 -13.27
CA PHE A 387 10.34 -18.31 -11.87
C PHE A 387 9.63 -19.58 -11.42
N LEU A 388 10.40 -20.62 -11.06
CA LEU A 388 9.86 -21.91 -10.64
C LEU A 388 10.45 -22.34 -9.29
N ASP A 389 9.65 -22.18 -8.23
CA ASP A 389 9.96 -22.68 -6.88
C ASP A 389 9.01 -23.84 -6.54
N TRP A 390 9.48 -25.06 -6.70
CA TRP A 390 8.67 -26.27 -6.58
C TRP A 390 9.39 -27.36 -5.76
N PRO A 391 9.48 -27.18 -4.43
CA PRO A 391 9.94 -28.24 -3.54
C PRO A 391 9.10 -29.52 -3.71
N GLY A 392 9.77 -30.68 -3.72
CA GLY A 392 9.11 -31.97 -3.82
C GLY A 392 8.52 -32.28 -5.20
N PHE A 393 9.04 -31.68 -6.28
CA PHE A 393 8.52 -31.90 -7.64
C PHE A 393 8.35 -33.40 -7.96
N PRO A 394 7.14 -33.83 -8.39
CA PRO A 394 6.75 -35.24 -8.33
C PRO A 394 7.29 -36.12 -9.47
N ALA A 395 7.71 -35.51 -10.59
CA ALA A 395 8.15 -36.26 -11.76
C ALA A 395 9.67 -36.52 -11.77
N GLN A 396 10.09 -37.61 -12.42
CA GLN A 396 11.49 -38.01 -12.50
C GLN A 396 12.32 -37.20 -13.51
N SER A 397 11.66 -36.43 -14.35
CA SER A 397 12.25 -35.55 -15.35
C SER A 397 11.27 -34.44 -15.67
N LEU A 398 11.78 -33.30 -16.15
CA LEU A 398 10.92 -32.28 -16.74
C LEU A 398 10.28 -32.77 -18.05
N PRO A 399 9.11 -32.22 -18.44
CA PRO A 399 8.47 -32.56 -19.71
C PRO A 399 9.40 -32.35 -20.91
N SER A 400 9.41 -33.28 -21.86
CA SER A 400 10.30 -33.23 -23.03
C SER A 400 10.03 -32.06 -23.97
N ASN A 401 8.83 -31.47 -23.92
CA ASN A 401 8.41 -30.32 -24.69
C ASN A 401 8.66 -28.97 -23.98
N PHE A 402 9.16 -29.00 -22.75
CA PHE A 402 9.48 -27.79 -21.99
C PHE A 402 10.81 -27.20 -22.47
N ASN A 403 10.76 -25.95 -22.92
CA ASN A 403 11.93 -25.18 -23.34
C ASN A 403 12.20 -24.06 -22.31
N PRO A 404 13.16 -24.23 -21.38
CA PRO A 404 13.41 -23.32 -20.27
C PRO A 404 14.21 -22.06 -20.64
N GLN A 405 14.22 -21.63 -21.91
CA GLN A 405 15.00 -20.46 -22.36
C GLN A 405 14.66 -19.15 -21.65
N LYS A 406 13.45 -19.01 -21.09
CA LYS A 406 13.00 -17.83 -20.35
C LYS A 406 13.09 -18.00 -18.83
N LEU A 407 13.48 -19.19 -18.37
CA LEU A 407 13.63 -19.49 -16.96
C LEU A 407 14.81 -18.68 -16.42
N VAL A 408 14.59 -17.94 -15.35
CA VAL A 408 15.62 -17.15 -14.66
C VAL A 408 15.98 -17.84 -13.34
N GLU A 409 14.96 -18.31 -12.61
CA GLU A 409 15.13 -19.00 -11.33
C GLU A 409 14.50 -20.39 -11.37
N LEU A 410 15.26 -21.38 -10.89
CA LEU A 410 14.83 -22.77 -10.76
C LEU A 410 15.20 -23.32 -9.38
N ASN A 411 14.22 -23.40 -8.49
CA ASN A 411 14.38 -23.97 -7.15
C ASN A 411 13.47 -25.20 -6.99
N MET A 412 14.03 -26.41 -7.00
CA MET A 412 13.27 -27.66 -6.85
C MET A 412 13.94 -28.63 -5.86
N PRO A 413 14.10 -28.23 -4.59
CA PRO A 413 14.74 -29.06 -3.59
C PRO A 413 13.88 -30.30 -3.30
N ASN A 414 14.53 -31.41 -2.93
CA ASN A 414 13.88 -32.68 -2.63
C ASN A 414 12.97 -33.21 -3.77
N SER A 415 13.26 -32.83 -5.02
CA SER A 415 12.54 -33.34 -6.18
C SER A 415 12.91 -34.78 -6.50
N ARG A 416 12.05 -35.48 -7.25
CA ARG A 416 12.31 -36.83 -7.73
C ARG A 416 13.13 -36.86 -9.04
N ILE A 417 13.64 -35.71 -9.48
CA ILE A 417 14.33 -35.59 -10.76
C ILE A 417 15.63 -36.37 -10.74
N SER A 418 15.72 -37.38 -11.60
CA SER A 418 16.95 -38.17 -11.81
C SER A 418 17.71 -37.78 -13.07
N ARG A 419 17.05 -37.06 -14.01
CA ARG A 419 17.64 -36.57 -15.25
C ARG A 419 17.14 -35.16 -15.57
N LEU A 420 18.06 -34.20 -15.59
CA LEU A 420 17.79 -32.87 -16.15
C LEU A 420 17.76 -32.99 -17.68
N GLY A 421 16.69 -32.51 -18.33
CA GLY A 421 16.51 -32.59 -19.78
C GLY A 421 17.63 -31.88 -20.55
N GLN A 422 17.80 -32.19 -21.85
CA GLN A 422 18.91 -31.68 -22.66
C GLN A 422 19.01 -30.13 -22.72
N GLY A 423 17.92 -29.40 -22.44
CA GLY A 423 17.86 -27.94 -22.45
C GLY A 423 18.25 -27.22 -21.14
N LEU A 424 18.56 -27.94 -20.05
CA LEU A 424 18.92 -27.36 -18.75
C LEU A 424 20.42 -27.39 -18.44
N LYS A 425 21.29 -27.71 -19.42
CA LYS A 425 22.75 -27.82 -19.21
C LYS A 425 23.46 -26.51 -18.82
N VAL A 426 22.72 -25.42 -18.59
CA VAL A 426 23.24 -24.05 -18.39
C VAL A 426 22.80 -23.45 -17.04
N PHE A 427 22.09 -24.20 -16.20
CA PHE A 427 21.70 -23.79 -14.85
C PHE A 427 22.45 -24.58 -13.78
#